data_AF-A0A448NXS0-F1
#
_entry.id   AF-A0A448NXS0-F1
#
_cell.length_a   1.000
_cell.length_b   1.000
_cell.length_c   1.000
_cell.angle_alpha   90.00
_cell.angle_beta   90.00
_cell.angle_gamma   90.00
#
_symmetry.space_group_name_H-M   'P 1'
#
loop_
_entity.id
_entity.type
_entity.pdbx_description
1 polymer ?
#
loop_
_entity_poly.entity_id
_entity_poly.type
_entity_poly.pdbx_seq_one_letter_code
_entity_poly.pdbx_strand_id
1 'polypeptide(L)'
;MRAGVPGGRHVAGPGRYETLVRVGQREGVAMLTFTCPERAADVVPNQPEQRYLRMLSEGLSQAHGWSPARCRRYFASCGVDDAVA
;
A
#
# COMPACT_ATOMS: atom_id res chain seq x y z
N MET A 1 -11.41 6.04 -23.17
CA MET A 1 -10.49 5.52 -22.12
C MET A 1 -10.00 6.70 -21.29
N ARG A 2 -10.27 6.73 -19.98
CA ARG A 2 -9.81 7.84 -19.12
C ARG A 2 -8.38 7.55 -18.69
N ALA A 3 -7.43 8.19 -19.36
CA ALA A 3 -6.00 8.00 -19.13
C ALA A 3 -5.52 8.57 -17.79
N GLY A 4 -6.37 8.84 -16.79
CA GLY A 4 -5.98 9.25 -15.42
C GLY A 4 -4.87 10.30 -15.37
N VAL A 5 -3.74 9.94 -14.73
CA VAL A 5 -2.51 10.73 -14.67
C VAL A 5 -1.70 10.64 -15.98
N PRO A 6 -1.50 11.75 -16.73
CA PRO A 6 -0.61 11.81 -17.90
C PRO A 6 0.83 11.45 -17.52
N GLY A 7 1.52 10.66 -18.36
CA GLY A 7 2.88 10.20 -18.06
C GLY A 7 2.99 9.17 -16.93
N GLY A 8 1.87 8.78 -16.30
CA GLY A 8 1.82 7.72 -15.28
C GLY A 8 2.22 8.16 -13.86
N ARG A 9 2.70 9.39 -13.67
CA ARG A 9 3.10 9.96 -12.38
C ARG A 9 2.73 11.44 -12.28
N HIS A 10 2.25 11.89 -11.13
CA HIS A 10 1.91 13.30 -10.87
C HIS A 10 2.11 13.66 -9.39
N VAL A 11 2.55 14.90 -9.15
CA VAL A 11 2.79 15.46 -7.82
C VAL A 11 1.56 16.25 -7.39
N ALA A 12 0.84 15.78 -6.37
CA ALA A 12 -0.47 16.33 -5.98
C ALA A 12 -0.40 17.40 -4.87
N GLY A 13 0.77 17.63 -4.27
CA GLY A 13 0.96 18.64 -3.22
C GLY A 13 2.28 18.50 -2.46
N PRO A 14 2.46 19.20 -1.33
CA PRO A 14 3.70 19.17 -0.55
C PRO A 14 3.74 18.08 0.55
N GLY A 15 2.77 17.15 0.57
CA GLY A 15 2.65 16.13 1.62
C GLY A 15 3.61 14.95 1.47
N ARG A 16 3.70 14.08 2.49
CA ARG A 16 4.55 12.89 2.45
C ARG A 16 4.13 11.84 1.41
N TYR A 17 2.83 11.71 1.16
CA TYR A 17 2.27 10.82 0.15
C TYR A 17 1.67 11.63 -0.99
N GLU A 18 2.47 12.53 -1.56
CA GLU A 18 2.01 13.46 -2.59
C GLU A 18 2.00 12.86 -4.00
N THR A 19 2.83 11.84 -4.25
CA THR A 19 3.01 11.31 -5.59
C THR A 19 1.86 10.36 -5.91
N LEU A 20 1.07 10.68 -6.94
CA LEU A 20 0.09 9.79 -7.53
C LEU A 20 0.72 9.00 -8.70
N VAL A 21 0.61 7.66 -8.68
CA VAL A 21 1.11 6.79 -9.75
C VAL A 21 0.02 5.90 -10.32
N ARG A 22 0.07 5.64 -11.64
CA ARG A 22 -0.76 4.63 -12.28
C ARG A 22 -0.14 3.25 -12.08
N VAL A 23 -0.91 2.34 -11.49
CA VAL A 23 -0.49 0.95 -11.23
C VAL A 23 -1.14 -0.07 -12.14
N GLY A 24 -2.06 0.37 -13.00
CA GLY A 24 -2.69 -0.48 -13.99
C GLY A 24 -4.04 0.06 -14.44
N GLN A 25 -4.89 -0.85 -14.90
CA GLN A 25 -6.24 -0.57 -15.32
C GLN A 25 -7.17 -1.70 -14.90
N ARG A 26 -8.43 -1.36 -14.63
CA ARG A 26 -9.52 -2.31 -14.42
C ARG A 26 -10.70 -1.86 -15.26
N GLU A 27 -11.19 -2.72 -16.15
CA GLU A 27 -12.36 -2.43 -17.01
C GLU A 27 -12.24 -1.08 -17.76
N GLY A 28 -11.03 -0.76 -18.24
CA GLY A 28 -10.74 0.49 -18.96
C GLY A 28 -10.65 1.74 -18.08
N VAL A 29 -10.75 1.59 -16.76
CA VAL A 29 -10.56 2.64 -15.75
C VAL A 29 -9.15 2.55 -15.16
N ALA A 30 -8.46 3.69 -15.10
CA ALA A 30 -7.14 3.79 -14.50
C ALA A 30 -7.18 3.46 -13.00
N MET A 31 -6.28 2.58 -12.55
CA MET A 31 -6.01 2.37 -11.12
C MET A 31 -4.83 3.23 -10.70
N LEU A 32 -5.05 4.05 -9.67
CA LEU A 32 -4.07 5.00 -9.17
C LEU A 32 -3.82 4.73 -7.68
N THR A 33 -2.59 4.98 -7.21
CA THR A 33 -2.26 4.95 -5.79
C THR A 33 -1.35 6.10 -5.43
N PHE A 34 -1.34 6.48 -4.15
CA PHE A 34 -0.40 7.46 -3.62
C PHE A 34 0.86 6.76 -3.10
N THR A 35 1.99 7.44 -3.24
CA THR A 35 3.28 7.03 -2.71
C THR A 35 4.09 8.27 -2.31
N CYS A 36 5.21 8.04 -1.63
CA CYS A 36 6.17 9.07 -1.29
C CYS A 36 7.16 9.31 -2.45
N PRO A 37 7.80 10.49 -2.52
CA PRO A 37 8.80 10.76 -3.55
C PRO A 37 10.07 9.91 -3.37
N GLU A 38 10.38 9.49 -2.14
CA GLU A 38 11.53 8.65 -1.82
C GLU A 38 11.39 7.23 -2.39
N ARG A 39 12.50 6.64 -2.82
CA ARG A 39 12.50 5.23 -3.25
C ARG A 39 12.54 4.36 -2.00
N ALA A 40 11.84 3.23 -2.03
CA ALA A 40 11.82 2.29 -0.90
C ALA A 40 13.22 1.82 -0.46
N ALA A 41 14.19 1.75 -1.39
CA ALA A 41 15.57 1.37 -1.09
C ALA A 41 16.38 2.46 -0.35
N ASP A 42 15.90 3.70 -0.37
CA ASP A 42 16.60 4.87 0.19
C ASP A 42 16.06 5.23 1.58
N VAL A 43 15.12 4.45 2.13
CA VAL A 43 14.45 4.72 3.40
C VAL A 43 14.69 3.56 4.35
N VAL A 44 15.00 3.86 5.62
CA VAL A 44 15.01 2.86 6.70
C VAL A 44 13.58 2.63 7.17
N PRO A 45 13.00 1.43 6.98
CA PRO A 45 11.64 1.16 7.41
C PRO A 45 11.54 1.10 8.94
N ASN A 46 10.48 1.68 9.49
CA ASN A 46 10.09 1.44 10.88
C ASN A 46 9.06 0.31 10.93
N GLN A 47 9.05 -0.44 12.04
CA GLN A 47 8.00 -1.42 12.29
C GLN A 47 6.62 -0.74 12.30
N PRO A 48 5.60 -1.34 11.67
CA PRO A 48 4.24 -0.84 11.75
C PRO A 48 3.72 -0.96 13.19
N GLU A 49 2.61 -0.30 13.47
CA GLU A 49 1.95 -0.39 14.77
C GLU A 49 0.89 -1.48 14.76
N GLN A 50 0.63 -2.13 15.90
CA GLN A 50 -0.41 -3.17 16.01
C GLN A 50 -1.77 -2.73 15.47
N ARG A 51 -2.17 -1.48 15.75
CA ARG A 51 -3.44 -0.92 15.24
C ARG A 51 -3.48 -0.84 13.72
N TYR A 52 -2.35 -0.58 13.08
CA TYR A 52 -2.24 -0.51 11.62
C TYR A 52 -2.36 -1.91 11.01
N LEU A 53 -1.70 -2.91 11.60
CA LEU A 53 -1.79 -4.31 11.16
C LEU A 53 -3.20 -4.90 11.31
N ARG A 54 -3.93 -4.52 12.37
CA ARG A 54 -5.35 -4.87 12.54
C ARG A 54 -6.20 -4.29 11.41
N MET A 55 -6.06 -3.00 11.12
CA MET A 55 -6.77 -2.35 10.02
C MET A 55 -6.47 -3.02 8.66
N LEU A 56 -5.20 -3.35 8.38
CA LEU A 56 -4.84 -4.08 7.17
C LEU A 56 -5.47 -5.48 7.11
N SER A 57 -5.47 -6.21 8.23
CA SER A 57 -6.07 -7.55 8.31
C SER A 57 -7.57 -7.53 8.04
N GLU A 58 -8.28 -6.55 8.57
CA GLU A 58 -9.71 -6.35 8.33
C GLU A 58 -9.99 -6.06 6.85
N GLY A 59 -9.21 -5.14 6.24
CA GLY A 59 -9.32 -4.85 4.81
C GLY A 59 -9.05 -6.06 3.92
N LEU A 60 -8.01 -6.85 4.23
CA LEU A 60 -7.68 -8.08 3.50
C LEU A 60 -8.75 -9.16 3.65
N SER A 61 -9.39 -9.26 4.83
CA SER A 61 -10.53 -10.15 5.04
C SER A 61 -11.72 -9.74 4.18
N GLN A 62 -12.09 -8.46 4.18
CA GLN A 62 -13.24 -7.95 3.44
C GLN A 62 -13.04 -8.02 1.91
N ALA A 63 -11.87 -7.64 1.42
CA ALA A 63 -11.61 -7.56 -0.02
C ALA A 63 -11.22 -8.92 -0.64
N HIS A 64 -10.61 -9.81 0.14
CA HIS A 64 -10.00 -11.04 -0.39
C HIS A 64 -10.33 -12.32 0.39
N GLY A 65 -11.14 -12.25 1.45
CA GLY A 65 -11.51 -13.40 2.28
C GLY A 65 -10.34 -14.01 3.05
N TRP A 66 -9.29 -13.23 3.32
CA TRP A 66 -8.12 -13.76 4.02
C TRP A 66 -8.43 -14.08 5.48
N SER A 67 -7.99 -15.25 5.93
CA SER A 67 -8.04 -15.60 7.34
C SER A 67 -6.98 -14.84 8.15
N PRO A 68 -7.19 -14.63 9.47
CA PRO A 68 -6.18 -13.99 10.32
C PRO A 68 -4.81 -14.68 10.27
N ALA A 69 -4.79 -16.01 10.18
CA ALA A 69 -3.55 -16.78 10.08
C ALA A 69 -2.80 -16.51 8.76
N ARG A 70 -3.52 -16.28 7.65
CA ARG A 70 -2.92 -15.89 6.37
C ARG A 70 -2.33 -14.48 6.45
N CYS A 71 -3.04 -13.52 7.05
CA CYS A 71 -2.53 -12.17 7.25
C CYS A 71 -1.25 -12.16 8.08
N ARG A 72 -1.22 -12.86 9.23
CA ARG A 72 -0.02 -12.96 10.07
C ARG A 72 1.18 -13.53 9.32
N ARG A 73 0.99 -14.63 8.57
CA ARG A 73 2.06 -15.22 7.76
C ARG A 73 2.58 -14.26 6.69
N TYR A 74 1.68 -13.50 6.07
CA TYR A 74 2.06 -12.49 5.09
C TYR A 74 2.86 -11.36 5.73
N PHE A 75 2.41 -10.81 6.85
CA PHE A 75 3.13 -9.76 7.58
C PHE A 75 4.52 -10.22 8.04
N ALA A 76 4.63 -11.43 8.58
CA ALA A 76 5.93 -12.02 8.91
C ALA A 76 6.85 -12.13 7.67
N SER A 77 6.31 -12.50 6.50
CA SER A 77 7.08 -12.53 5.25
C SER A 77 7.52 -11.15 4.75
N CYS A 78 6.87 -10.08 5.24
CA CYS A 78 7.25 -8.69 4.98
C CYS A 78 8.22 -8.14 6.05
N GLY A 79 8.65 -8.96 7.02
CA GLY A 79 9.57 -8.56 8.08
C GLY A 79 8.90 -7.84 9.26
N VAL A 80 7.59 -8.03 9.46
CA VAL A 80 6.92 -7.54 10.67
C VAL A 80 7.34 -8.40 11.86
N ASP A 81 7.79 -7.74 12.93
CA ASP A 81 8.25 -8.42 14.13
C ASP A 81 7.10 -9.10 14.89
N ASP A 82 7.37 -10.25 15.49
CA ASP A 82 6.39 -11.02 16.27
C ASP A 82 5.84 -10.25 17.49
N ALA A 83 6.58 -9.27 18.02
CA ALA A 83 6.10 -8.40 19.11
C ALA A 83 4.98 -7.43 18.68
N VAL A 84 4.84 -7.21 17.37
CA VAL A 84 3.88 -6.29 16.76
C VAL A 84 2.72 -7.05 16.08
N ALA A 85 2.92 -8.32 15.70
CA ALA A 85 1.91 -9.16 15.03
C ALA A 85 0.80 -9.66 15.97
#